data_AF-A0A8T1B3L7-F1
#
_entry.id   AF-A0A8T1B3L7-F1
#
_cell.length_a   1.000
_cell.length_b   1.000
_cell.length_c   1.000
_cell.angle_alpha   90.00
_cell.angle_beta   90.00
_cell.angle_gamma   90.00
#
_symmetry.space_group_name_H-M   'P 1'
#
loop_
_entity.id
_entity.type
_entity.pdbx_description
1 polymer ?
#
loop_
_entity_poly.entity_id
_entity_poly.type
_entity_poly.pdbx_seq_one_letter_code
_entity_poly.pdbx_strand_id
1 'polypeptide(L)'
;MSCLGRRARGWAYGRRLTDATCFGTYAEFKEELRQAFESPKNEFRSRVANIVTNPMDEATKVATFMKGLRDGPVKTYLFREYPSTLEAAITLAM
;
A
#
# COMPACT_ATOMS: atom_id res chain seq x y z
N MET A 1 -31.88 -0.21 9.03
CA MET A 1 -30.98 -0.36 10.19
C MET A 1 -29.63 -0.90 9.71
N SER A 2 -28.56 -0.13 9.85
CA SER A 2 -27.23 -0.48 9.34
C SER A 2 -26.60 -1.60 10.18
N CYS A 3 -26.32 -2.75 9.56
CA CYS A 3 -25.76 -3.96 10.18
C CYS A 3 -24.39 -3.74 10.86
N LEU A 4 -23.72 -2.63 10.53
CA LEU A 4 -22.43 -2.22 11.06
C LEU A 4 -22.49 -1.83 12.55
N GLY A 5 -23.51 -1.08 12.96
CA GLY A 5 -23.59 -0.56 14.34
C GLY A 5 -23.86 -1.64 15.40
N ARG A 6 -24.41 -2.79 15.00
CA ARG A 6 -24.62 -3.95 15.90
C ARG A 6 -23.35 -4.80 16.02
N ARG A 7 -22.63 -5.01 14.91
CA ARG A 7 -21.38 -5.78 14.90
C ARG A 7 -20.24 -5.04 15.62
N ALA A 8 -20.10 -3.73 15.40
CA ALA A 8 -19.09 -2.92 16.10
C ALA A 8 -19.27 -2.96 17.62
N ARG A 9 -20.52 -2.89 18.10
CA ARG A 9 -20.82 -3.02 19.53
C ARG A 9 -20.46 -4.40 20.07
N GLY A 10 -20.92 -5.48 19.42
CA GLY A 10 -20.59 -6.85 19.86
C GLY A 10 -19.09 -7.13 19.89
N TRP A 11 -18.36 -6.62 18.90
CA TRP A 11 -16.91 -6.72 18.84
C TRP A 11 -16.22 -5.98 20.00
N ALA A 12 -16.61 -4.74 20.29
CA ALA A 12 -16.02 -3.96 21.38
C ALA A 12 -16.30 -4.58 22.76
N TYR A 13 -17.50 -5.10 22.96
CA TYR A 13 -17.85 -5.85 24.18
C TYR A 13 -17.01 -7.13 24.32
N GLY A 14 -16.79 -7.87 23.22
CA GLY A 14 -15.96 -9.07 23.21
C GLY A 14 -14.52 -8.80 23.66
N ARG A 15 -13.87 -7.75 23.15
CA ARG A 15 -12.51 -7.39 23.58
C ARG A 15 -12.43 -7.00 25.04
N ARG A 16 -13.43 -6.28 25.55
CA ARG A 16 -13.48 -5.86 26.96
C ARG A 16 -13.64 -7.03 27.93
N LEU A 17 -14.26 -8.12 27.50
CA LEU A 17 -14.38 -9.35 28.30
C LEU A 17 -13.05 -10.10 28.40
N THR A 18 -12.21 -10.03 27.37
CA THR A 18 -10.89 -10.69 27.36
C THR A 18 -9.80 -9.86 28.02
N ASP A 19 -9.91 -8.53 27.96
CA ASP A 19 -8.97 -7.61 28.59
C ASP A 19 -9.69 -6.31 28.99
N ALA A 20 -9.67 -5.99 30.29
CA ALA A 20 -10.31 -4.79 30.82
C ALA A 20 -9.63 -3.48 30.34
N THR A 21 -8.38 -3.57 29.90
CA THR A 21 -7.56 -2.48 29.37
C THR A 21 -7.40 -2.49 27.85
N CYS A 22 -8.21 -3.30 27.15
CA CYS A 22 -8.11 -3.52 25.70
C CYS A 22 -8.15 -2.27 24.81
N PHE A 23 -8.58 -1.13 25.34
CA PHE A 23 -8.59 0.16 24.66
C PHE A 23 -7.72 1.13 25.45
N GLY A 24 -6.40 1.03 25.27
CA GLY A 24 -5.43 1.90 25.94
C GLY A 24 -5.66 3.37 25.61
N THR A 25 -5.51 3.73 24.33
CA THR A 25 -5.75 5.09 23.82
C THR A 25 -6.81 5.12 22.72
N TYR A 26 -7.44 6.29 22.53
CA TYR A 26 -8.41 6.48 21.44
C TYR A 26 -7.80 6.28 20.04
N ALA A 27 -6.49 6.49 19.89
CA ALA A 27 -5.78 6.26 18.64
C ALA A 27 -5.69 4.76 18.32
N GLU A 28 -5.25 3.95 19.29
CA GLU A 28 -5.17 2.49 19.16
C GLU A 28 -6.56 1.89 18.92
N PHE A 29 -7.58 2.36 19.65
CA PHE A 29 -8.97 1.94 19.42
C PHE A 29 -9.43 2.16 17.97
N LYS A 30 -9.13 3.33 17.40
CA LYS A 30 -9.51 3.64 16.01
C LYS A 30 -8.82 2.73 15.01
N GLU A 31 -7.53 2.43 15.19
CA GLU A 31 -6.80 1.53 14.31
C GLU A 31 -7.29 0.08 14.42
N GLU A 32 -7.52 -0.42 15.63
CA GLU A 32 -8.06 -1.76 15.81
C GLU A 32 -9.47 -1.91 15.23
N LEU A 33 -10.33 -0.90 15.42
CA LEU A 33 -11.66 -0.89 14.83
C LEU A 33 -11.57 -0.84 13.30
N ARG A 34 -10.64 -0.06 12.76
CA ARG A 34 -10.38 -0.01 11.32
C ARG A 34 -9.98 -1.39 10.82
N GLN A 35 -9.01 -2.05 11.44
CA GLN A 35 -8.55 -3.39 11.05
C GLN A 35 -9.64 -4.46 11.18
N ALA A 36 -10.40 -4.47 12.28
CA ALA A 36 -11.44 -5.48 12.52
C ALA A 36 -12.61 -5.40 11.52
N PHE A 37 -12.83 -4.23 10.93
CA PHE A 37 -13.92 -3.98 9.99
C PHE A 37 -13.43 -3.62 8.57
N GLU A 38 -12.12 -3.61 8.34
CA GLU A 38 -11.55 -3.40 7.01
C GLU A 38 -11.89 -4.61 6.15
N SER A 39 -12.69 -4.38 5.11
CA SER A 39 -12.99 -5.44 4.15
C SER A 39 -11.72 -5.76 3.35
N PRO A 40 -11.43 -7.03 3.01
CA PRO A 40 -10.26 -7.38 2.20
C PRO A 40 -10.15 -6.57 0.90
N LYS A 41 -11.30 -6.23 0.28
CA LYS A 41 -11.34 -5.38 -0.93
C LYS A 41 -10.87 -3.94 -0.68
N ASN A 42 -11.09 -3.40 0.52
CA ASN A 42 -10.65 -2.06 0.89
C ASN A 42 -9.19 -2.06 1.33
N GLU A 43 -8.66 -3.17 1.86
CA GLU A 43 -7.23 -3.31 2.13
C GLU A 43 -6.40 -3.22 0.85
N PHE A 44 -6.78 -3.95 -0.21
CA PHE A 44 -6.10 -3.83 -1.50
C PHE A 44 -6.23 -2.42 -2.09
N ARG A 45 -7.42 -1.82 -2.05
CA ARG A 45 -7.62 -0.45 -2.56
C ARG A 45 -6.88 0.60 -1.73
N SER A 46 -6.79 0.43 -0.41
CA SER A 46 -6.02 1.29 0.48
C SER A 46 -4.52 1.16 0.22
N ARG A 47 -4.01 -0.07 0.03
CA ARG A 47 -2.61 -0.32 -0.33
C ARG A 47 -2.26 0.30 -1.68
N VAL A 48 -3.13 0.13 -2.69
CA VAL A 48 -2.95 0.75 -4.02
C VAL A 48 -3.06 2.27 -3.92
N ALA A 49 -4.01 2.81 -3.15
CA ALA A 49 -4.13 4.25 -2.93
C ALA A 49 -2.90 4.82 -2.22
N ASN A 50 -2.32 4.11 -1.25
CA ASN A 50 -1.08 4.51 -0.59
C ASN A 50 0.12 4.54 -1.54
N ILE A 51 0.18 3.63 -2.51
CA ILE A 51 1.17 3.66 -3.61
C ILE A 51 0.95 4.88 -4.52
N VAL A 52 -0.30 5.34 -4.67
CA VAL A 52 -0.65 6.53 -5.46
C VAL A 52 -0.38 7.83 -4.69
N THR A 53 -0.59 7.86 -3.37
CA THR A 53 -0.42 9.06 -2.53
C THR A 53 1.03 9.30 -2.11
N ASN A 54 1.84 8.25 -1.98
CA ASN A 54 3.29 8.40 -1.86
C ASN A 54 3.89 8.13 -3.24
N PRO A 55 4.19 9.17 -4.05
CA PRO A 55 4.71 8.97 -5.39
C PRO A 55 5.94 8.06 -5.31
N MET A 56 5.87 6.96 -6.05
CA MET A 56 6.96 6.00 -6.20
C MET A 56 8.26 6.77 -6.48
N ASP A 57 9.35 6.42 -5.81
CA ASP A 57 10.62 7.09 -6.05
C ASP A 57 11.10 6.83 -7.49
N GLU A 58 11.89 7.75 -8.03
CA GLU A 58 12.37 7.63 -9.42
C GLU A 58 13.16 6.33 -9.64
N ALA A 59 13.89 5.86 -8.62
CA ALA A 59 14.61 4.60 -8.70
C ALA A 59 13.67 3.40 -8.89
N THR A 60 12.55 3.31 -8.15
CA THR A 60 11.59 2.21 -8.35
C THR A 60 10.85 2.33 -9.69
N LYS A 61 10.57 3.56 -10.16
CA LYS A 61 9.99 3.78 -11.50
C LYS A 61 10.93 3.28 -12.60
N VAL A 62 12.21 3.68 -12.56
CA VAL A 62 13.24 3.27 -13.53
C VAL A 62 13.44 1.75 -13.49
N ALA A 63 13.58 1.17 -12.29
CA ALA A 63 13.75 -0.27 -12.13
C ALA A 63 12.56 -1.06 -12.71
N THR A 64 11.33 -0.59 -12.47
CA THR A 64 10.10 -1.20 -13.00
C THR A 64 10.05 -1.09 -14.53
N PHE A 65 10.39 0.08 -15.09
CA PHE A 65 10.47 0.29 -16.52
C PHE A 65 11.50 -0.65 -17.18
N MET A 66 12.74 -0.68 -16.68
CA MET A 66 13.80 -1.55 -17.18
C MET A 66 13.45 -3.04 -17.05
N LYS A 67 12.77 -3.44 -15.97
CA LYS A 67 12.29 -4.82 -15.78
C LYS A 67 11.26 -5.21 -16.84
N GLY A 68 10.40 -4.29 -17.26
CA GLY A 68 9.37 -4.50 -18.29
C GLY A 68 9.90 -4.60 -19.72
N LEU A 69 11.12 -4.14 -20.00
CA LEU A 69 11.73 -4.24 -21.33
C LEU A 69 12.07 -5.69 -21.70
N ARG A 70 11.91 -6.02 -22.98
CA ARG A 70 12.41 -7.30 -23.54
C ARG A 70 13.94 -7.34 -23.47
N ASP A 71 14.49 -8.53 -23.29
CA ASP A 71 15.94 -8.71 -23.33
C ASP A 71 16.47 -8.34 -24.72
N GLY A 72 17.51 -7.50 -24.74
CA GLY A 72 18.06 -6.95 -25.97
C GLY A 72 19.01 -5.78 -25.73
N PRO A 73 19.58 -5.19 -26.79
CA PRO A 73 20.60 -4.14 -26.68
C PRO A 73 20.16 -2.94 -25.85
N VAL A 74 18.89 -2.52 -25.98
CA VAL A 74 18.30 -1.40 -25.24
C VAL A 74 18.29 -1.66 -23.74
N LYS A 75 17.84 -2.85 -23.31
CA LYS A 75 17.81 -3.23 -21.89
C LYS A 75 19.24 -3.27 -21.34
N THR A 76 20.18 -3.89 -22.07
CA THR A 76 21.60 -3.95 -21.67
C THR A 76 22.22 -2.56 -21.54
N TYR A 77 21.94 -1.66 -22.48
CA TYR A 77 22.44 -0.29 -22.45
C TYR A 77 21.92 0.48 -21.22
N LEU A 78 20.62 0.37 -20.92
CA LEU A 78 20.03 0.95 -19.72
C LEU A 78 20.59 0.38 -18.41
N PHE A 79 20.91 -0.92 -18.37
CA PHE A 79 21.57 -1.53 -17.19
C PHE A 79 22.99 -1.03 -16.98
N ARG A 80 23.66 -0.57 -18.05
CA ARG A 80 25.00 -0.01 -17.98
C ARG A 80 25.00 1.46 -17.58
N GLU A 81 24.12 2.26 -18.17
CA GLU A 81 24.04 3.70 -17.90
C GLU A 81 23.30 4.02 -16.58
N TYR A 82 22.38 3.14 -16.15
CA TYR A 82 21.57 3.26 -14.95
C TYR A 82 21.01 4.68 -14.71
N PRO A 83 20.06 5.14 -15.56
CA PRO A 83 19.54 6.49 -15.52
C PRO A 83 18.88 6.81 -14.17
N SER A 84 19.07 8.04 -13.69
CA SER A 84 18.53 8.51 -12.40
C SER A 84 17.06 8.91 -12.42
N THR A 85 16.45 9.03 -13.61
CA THR A 85 15.06 9.43 -13.81
C THR A 85 14.37 8.59 -14.88
N LEU A 86 13.04 8.46 -14.78
CA LEU A 86 12.25 7.73 -15.77
C LEU A 86 12.34 8.37 -17.17
N GLU A 87 12.33 9.70 -17.27
CA GLU A 87 12.43 10.41 -18.56
C GLU A 87 13.76 10.13 -19.28
N ALA A 88 14.87 10.10 -18.53
CA ALA A 88 16.17 9.73 -19.10
C ALA A 88 16.17 8.28 -19.59
N ALA A 89 15.55 7.36 -18.82
CA ALA A 89 15.41 5.97 -19.24
C ALA A 89 14.58 5.81 -20.52
N ILE A 90 13.49 6.56 -20.66
CA ILE A 90 12.67 6.58 -21.87
C ILE A 90 13.46 7.14 -23.05
N THR A 91 14.21 8.22 -22.83
CA THR A 91 15.03 8.86 -23.88
C THR A 91 16.11 7.93 -24.41
N LEU A 92 16.77 7.15 -23.54
CA LEU A 92 17.79 6.18 -23.96
C LEU A 92 17.19 4.92 -24.60
N ALA A 93 15.88 4.70 -24.47
CA ALA A 93 15.18 3.54 -25.01
C ALA A 93 14.56 3.77 -26.41
N MET A 94 14.48 5.03 -26.86
CA MET A 94 13.94 5.46 -28.16
C MET A 94 15.06 5.79 -29.14
#